data_AF-K1RPT0-F1
#
_entry.id   AF-K1RPT0-F1
#
_cell.length_a   1.000
_cell.length_b   1.000
_cell.length_c   1.000
_cell.angle_alpha   90.00
_cell.angle_beta   90.00
_cell.angle_gamma   90.00
#
_symmetry.space_group_name_H-M   'P 1'
#
loop_
_entity.id
_entity.type
_entity.pdbx_description
1 polymer ?
#
loop_
_entity_poly.entity_id
_entity_poly.type
_entity_poly.pdbx_seq_one_letter_code
_entity_poly.pdbx_strand_id
1 'polypeptide(L)'
;MPKILVSDRAQILMPYHVAFDTYEEARLAGKSFGSTKSGIAPFYSDKYAKIGFQVNELFGDEQELKEKIANVCTLKNVMLEHLYHQPLLNEEEIFNTLMEYKEMVEPYVCDTSAFLHQALKDGKKILLEGQLGSLKDTDHG
;
A
#
# COMPACT_ATOMS: atom_id res chain seq x y z
N MET A 1 -9.37 -11.07 23.28
CA MET A 1 -9.12 -10.43 21.97
C MET A 1 -7.78 -10.91 21.44
N PRO A 2 -7.62 -11.10 20.12
CA PRO A 2 -6.32 -11.47 19.54
C PRO A 2 -5.28 -10.37 19.80
N LYS A 3 -4.00 -10.76 19.94
CA LYS A 3 -2.88 -9.81 19.94
C LYS A 3 -2.47 -9.58 18.50
N ILE A 4 -2.62 -8.36 18.01
CA ILE A 4 -2.30 -7.97 16.64
C ILE A 4 -0.97 -7.21 16.66
N LEU A 5 -0.10 -7.54 15.71
CA LEU A 5 1.15 -6.83 15.45
C LEU A 5 1.17 -6.48 13.96
N VAL A 6 1.56 -5.25 13.64
CA VAL A 6 1.69 -4.74 12.28
C VAL A 6 3.16 -4.46 12.00
N SER A 7 3.65 -4.94 10.85
CA SER A 7 5.01 -4.68 10.42
C SER A 7 5.22 -3.18 10.19
N ASP A 8 6.24 -2.60 10.80
CA ASP A 8 6.72 -1.25 10.50
C ASP A 8 7.11 -1.07 9.02
N ARG A 9 7.47 -2.16 8.32
CA ARG A 9 7.78 -2.16 6.89
C ARG A 9 6.60 -2.48 5.99
N ALA A 10 5.41 -2.71 6.55
CA ALA A 10 4.20 -2.90 5.76
C ALA A 10 3.98 -1.67 4.87
N GLN A 11 3.63 -1.90 3.61
CA GLN A 11 3.30 -0.84 2.66
C GLN A 11 1.81 -0.49 2.80
N ILE A 12 1.48 0.77 2.60
CA ILE A 12 0.13 1.32 2.80
C ILE A 12 -0.60 1.38 1.46
N LEU A 13 -1.77 0.76 1.41
CA LEU A 13 -2.71 0.91 0.31
C LEU A 13 -3.50 2.21 0.52
N MET A 14 -3.40 3.11 -0.45
CA MET A 14 -4.03 4.43 -0.41
C MET A 14 -5.34 4.45 -1.21
N PRO A 15 -6.27 5.37 -0.90
CA PRO A 15 -7.50 5.52 -1.67
C PRO A 15 -7.28 5.74 -3.17
N TYR A 16 -6.20 6.43 -3.55
CA TYR A 16 -5.88 6.61 -4.96
C TYR A 16 -5.50 5.30 -5.66
N HIS A 17 -5.02 4.27 -4.97
CA HIS A 17 -4.77 2.96 -5.59
C HIS A 17 -6.08 2.35 -6.08
N VAL A 18 -7.15 2.44 -5.27
CA VAL A 18 -8.50 1.99 -5.63
C VAL A 18 -9.03 2.77 -6.83
N ALA A 19 -8.80 4.08 -6.85
CA ALA A 19 -9.19 4.94 -7.97
C ALA A 19 -8.48 4.54 -9.26
N PHE A 20 -7.14 4.38 -9.23
CA PHE A 20 -6.34 3.97 -10.39
C PHE A 20 -6.77 2.60 -10.95
N ASP A 21 -7.05 1.63 -10.07
CA ASP A 21 -7.55 0.31 -10.46
C ASP A 21 -8.91 0.41 -11.17
N THR A 22 -9.79 1.25 -10.64
CA THR A 22 -11.11 1.51 -11.23
C THR A 22 -11.00 2.21 -12.59
N TYR A 23 -10.12 3.22 -12.70
CA TYR A 23 -9.93 3.99 -13.93
C TYR A 23 -9.29 3.17 -15.03
N GLU A 24 -8.35 2.29 -14.70
CA GLU A 24 -7.71 1.41 -15.67
C GLU A 24 -8.70 0.39 -16.24
N GLU A 25 -9.51 -0.25 -15.40
CA GLU A 25 -10.58 -1.15 -15.88
C GLU A 25 -11.58 -0.41 -16.78
N ALA A 26 -11.94 0.83 -16.45
CA ALA A 26 -12.82 1.64 -17.27
C ALA A 26 -12.18 2.00 -18.63
N ARG A 27 -10.89 2.36 -18.63
CA ARG A 27 -10.12 2.68 -19.84
C ARG A 27 -9.99 1.47 -20.78
N LEU A 28 -9.83 0.28 -20.22
CA LEU A 28 -9.72 -0.97 -20.99
C LEU A 28 -11.05 -1.44 -21.57
N ALA A 29 -12.18 -1.04 -20.99
CA ALA A 29 -13.53 -1.38 -21.43
C ALA A 29 -13.68 -2.90 -21.70
N GLY A 30 -13.92 -3.31 -22.94
CA GLY A 30 -14.07 -4.72 -23.31
C GLY A 30 -12.82 -5.59 -23.19
N LYS A 31 -11.68 -5.02 -22.78
CA LYS A 31 -10.40 -5.72 -22.54
C LYS A 31 -9.98 -5.66 -21.06
N SER A 32 -10.94 -5.50 -20.16
CA SER A 32 -10.68 -5.42 -18.71
C SER A 32 -10.01 -6.70 -18.20
N PHE A 33 -9.20 -6.56 -17.15
CA PHE A 33 -8.55 -7.69 -16.49
C PHE A 33 -9.48 -8.44 -15.54
N GLY A 34 -10.64 -7.85 -15.20
CA GLY A 34 -11.55 -8.42 -14.22
C GLY A 34 -11.06 -8.16 -12.80
N SER A 35 -10.52 -6.97 -12.57
CA SER A 35 -10.01 -6.57 -11.26
C SER A 35 -11.13 -6.51 -10.23
N THR A 36 -10.79 -6.80 -8.97
CA THR A 36 -11.67 -6.58 -7.82
C THR A 36 -11.87 -5.10 -7.50
N LYS A 37 -11.15 -4.20 -8.19
CA LYS A 37 -11.18 -2.74 -7.96
C LYS A 37 -10.87 -2.39 -6.51
N SER A 38 -9.93 -3.12 -5.93
CA SER A 38 -9.50 -2.95 -4.54
C SER A 38 -8.11 -2.32 -4.44
N GLY A 39 -7.52 -1.89 -5.56
CA GLY A 39 -6.27 -1.13 -5.59
C GLY A 39 -5.01 -1.99 -5.53
N ILE A 40 -5.10 -3.32 -5.59
CA ILE A 40 -3.97 -4.22 -5.33
C ILE A 40 -2.87 -4.07 -6.39
N ALA A 41 -3.22 -4.03 -7.68
CA ALA A 41 -2.23 -3.89 -8.75
C ALA A 41 -1.52 -2.51 -8.71
N PRO A 42 -2.24 -1.36 -8.62
CA PRO A 42 -1.59 -0.06 -8.45
C PRO A 42 -0.74 0.03 -7.17
N PHE A 43 -1.20 -0.56 -6.06
CA PHE A 43 -0.45 -0.63 -4.81
C PHE A 43 0.90 -1.35 -4.98
N TYR A 44 0.89 -2.56 -5.57
CA TYR A 44 2.13 -3.30 -5.82
C TYR A 44 3.02 -2.58 -6.83
N SER A 45 2.46 -1.94 -7.86
CA SER A 45 3.22 -1.11 -8.79
C SER A 45 4.01 -0.02 -8.04
N ASP A 46 3.38 0.67 -7.09
CA ASP A 46 4.03 1.74 -6.33
C ASP A 46 5.07 1.22 -5.36
N LYS A 47 4.83 0.06 -4.75
CA LYS A 47 5.82 -0.65 -3.93
C LYS A 47 7.07 -0.98 -4.75
N TYR A 48 6.90 -1.56 -5.95
CA TYR A 48 8.04 -1.94 -6.80
C TYR A 48 8.73 -0.73 -7.44
N ALA A 49 7.99 0.34 -7.74
CA ALA A 49 8.53 1.62 -8.19
C ALA A 49 9.19 2.43 -7.06
N LYS A 50 9.06 1.99 -5.80
CA LYS A 50 9.59 2.64 -4.58
C LYS A 50 9.01 4.04 -4.32
N ILE A 51 7.76 4.25 -4.73
CA ILE A 51 7.03 5.51 -4.47
C ILE A 51 5.93 5.36 -3.42
N GLY A 52 5.51 4.12 -3.11
CA GLY A 52 4.52 3.82 -2.07
C GLY A 52 5.05 4.05 -0.65
N PHE A 53 4.14 4.22 0.32
CA PHE A 53 4.44 4.56 1.71
C PHE A 53 4.55 3.31 2.60
N GLN A 54 5.46 3.34 3.56
CA GLN A 54 5.62 2.34 4.62
C GLN A 54 5.13 2.87 5.96
N VAL A 55 4.69 1.98 6.84
CA VAL A 55 4.19 2.33 8.18
C VAL A 55 5.22 3.09 9.00
N ASN A 56 6.51 2.70 8.96
CA ASN A 56 7.58 3.38 9.68
C ASN A 56 7.77 4.84 9.28
N GLU A 57 7.48 5.20 8.02
CA GLU A 57 7.59 6.57 7.51
C GLU A 57 6.58 7.52 8.19
N LEU A 58 5.47 6.99 8.71
CA LEU A 58 4.49 7.79 9.48
C LEU A 58 5.05 8.28 10.82
N PHE A 59 6.08 7.61 11.34
CA PHE A 59 6.74 7.92 12.61
C PHE A 59 8.13 8.53 12.43
N GLY A 60 8.54 8.78 11.18
CA GLY A 60 9.82 9.39 10.80
C GLY A 60 9.75 10.92 10.70
N ASP A 61 10.59 11.48 9.85
CA ASP A 61 10.59 12.91 9.54
C ASP A 61 9.38 13.28 8.68
N GLU A 62 8.55 14.20 9.17
CA GLU A 62 7.36 14.69 8.47
C GLU A 62 7.71 15.36 7.14
N GLN A 63 8.85 16.04 7.05
CA GLN A 63 9.28 16.71 5.83
C GLN A 63 9.63 15.70 4.73
N GLU A 64 10.32 14.61 5.07
CA GLU A 64 10.59 13.51 4.13
C GLU A 64 9.29 12.87 3.62
N LEU A 65 8.30 12.69 4.51
CA LEU A 65 6.98 12.19 4.12
C LEU A 65 6.27 13.13 3.14
N LYS A 66 6.28 14.44 3.41
CA LYS A 66 5.70 15.47 2.54
C LYS A 66 6.36 15.51 1.16
N GLU A 67 7.68 15.44 1.10
CA GLU A 67 8.42 15.38 -0.17
C GLU A 67 8.05 14.15 -0.99
N LYS A 68 7.88 13.01 -0.32
CA LYS A 68 7.44 11.78 -0.97
C LYS A 68 6.01 11.88 -1.50
N ILE A 69 5.10 12.51 -0.74
CA ILE A 69 3.72 12.80 -1.18
C ILE A 69 3.74 13.67 -2.43
N ALA A 70 4.51 14.77 -2.43
CA ALA A 70 4.62 15.66 -3.59
C ALA A 70 5.14 14.93 -4.84
N ASN A 71 6.11 14.02 -4.68
CA ASN A 71 6.60 13.19 -5.78
C ASN A 71 5.52 12.22 -6.31
N VAL A 72 4.76 11.57 -5.41
CA VAL A 72 3.61 10.73 -5.81
C VAL A 72 2.59 11.56 -6.60
N CYS A 73 2.17 12.73 -6.09
CA CYS A 73 1.25 13.62 -6.79
C CYS A 73 1.78 14.01 -8.17
N THR A 74 3.05 14.40 -8.27
CA THR A 74 3.69 14.74 -9.55
C THR A 74 3.53 13.63 -10.58
N LEU A 75 3.87 12.39 -10.22
CA LEU A 75 3.82 11.25 -11.14
C LEU A 75 2.38 10.83 -11.47
N LYS A 76 1.51 10.78 -10.45
CA LYS A 76 0.13 10.30 -10.60
C LYS A 76 -0.76 11.31 -11.30
N ASN A 77 -0.57 12.61 -11.07
CA ASN A 77 -1.39 13.66 -11.68
C ASN A 77 -1.19 13.74 -13.19
N VAL A 78 0.00 13.43 -13.72
CA VAL A 78 0.23 13.31 -15.18
C VAL A 78 -0.68 12.24 -15.79
N MET A 79 -0.82 11.08 -15.13
CA MET A 79 -1.72 10.03 -15.60
C MET A 79 -3.19 10.40 -15.42
N LEU A 80 -3.55 11.01 -14.28
CA LEU A 80 -4.92 11.43 -14.02
C LEU A 80 -5.39 12.48 -15.04
N GLU A 81 -4.56 13.46 -15.37
CA GLU A 81 -4.90 14.53 -16.31
C GLU A 81 -4.96 14.03 -17.75
N HIS A 82 -3.91 13.34 -18.20
CA HIS A 82 -3.71 13.08 -19.63
C HIS A 82 -4.13 11.69 -20.10
N LEU A 83 -4.23 10.71 -19.20
CA LEU A 83 -4.62 9.34 -19.56
C LEU A 83 -6.04 9.02 -19.11
N TYR A 84 -6.38 9.31 -17.85
CA TYR A 84 -7.66 8.93 -17.26
C TYR A 84 -8.71 10.05 -17.33
N HIS A 85 -8.28 11.30 -17.49
CA HIS A 85 -9.13 12.50 -17.45
C HIS A 85 -9.97 12.58 -16.16
N GLN A 86 -9.31 12.43 -15.02
CA GLN A 86 -9.91 12.38 -13.68
C GLN A 86 -9.37 13.52 -12.78
N PRO A 87 -10.05 13.82 -11.65
CA PRO A 87 -9.55 14.78 -10.68
C PRO A 87 -8.13 14.45 -10.21
N LEU A 88 -7.34 15.50 -10.02
CA LEU A 88 -5.95 15.39 -9.54
C LEU A 88 -5.92 15.04 -8.06
N LEU A 89 -4.85 14.37 -7.64
CA LEU A 89 -4.54 14.16 -6.23
C LEU A 89 -4.15 15.49 -5.56
N ASN A 90 -4.58 15.63 -4.32
CA ASN A 90 -4.21 16.73 -3.44
C ASN A 90 -3.23 16.22 -2.35
N GLU A 91 -2.11 16.92 -2.18
CA GLU A 91 -1.06 16.53 -1.23
C GLU A 91 -1.54 16.59 0.23
N GLU A 92 -2.35 17.60 0.58
CA GLU A 92 -2.90 17.76 1.93
C GLU A 92 -3.89 16.64 2.27
N GLU A 93 -4.74 16.24 1.33
CA GLU A 93 -5.67 15.12 1.53
C GLU A 93 -4.92 13.79 1.74
N ILE A 94 -3.85 13.55 0.98
CA ILE A 94 -3.00 12.37 1.16
C ILE A 94 -2.33 12.41 2.53
N PHE A 95 -1.77 13.55 2.92
CA PHE A 95 -1.12 13.72 4.22
C PHE A 95 -2.10 13.44 5.37
N ASN A 96 -3.29 14.04 5.33
CA ASN A 96 -4.33 13.86 6.34
C ASN A 96 -4.74 12.38 6.46
N THR A 97 -4.92 11.69 5.32
CA THR A 97 -5.23 10.25 5.30
C THR A 97 -4.11 9.43 5.96
N LEU A 98 -2.84 9.75 5.69
CA LEU A 98 -1.70 9.06 6.30
C LEU A 98 -1.63 9.30 7.81
N MET A 99 -1.99 10.50 8.28
CA MET A 99 -2.04 10.79 9.72
C MET A 99 -3.19 10.06 10.42
N GLU A 100 -4.36 9.92 9.78
CA GLU A 100 -5.43 9.05 10.29
C GLU A 100 -4.95 7.59 10.42
N TYR A 101 -4.26 7.08 9.39
CA TYR A 101 -3.70 5.72 9.44
C TYR A 101 -2.65 5.57 10.52
N LYS A 102 -1.82 6.59 10.76
CA LYS A 102 -0.83 6.59 11.85
C LYS A 102 -1.49 6.34 13.19
N GLU A 103 -2.55 7.08 13.52
CA GLU A 103 -3.30 6.91 14.77
C GLU A 103 -3.91 5.51 14.89
N MET A 104 -4.44 4.97 13.79
CA MET A 104 -5.04 3.64 13.77
C MET A 104 -4.01 2.52 14.01
N VAL A 105 -2.81 2.64 13.45
CA VAL A 105 -1.81 1.56 13.48
C VAL A 105 -0.87 1.65 14.68
N GLU A 106 -0.64 2.84 15.24
CA GLU A 106 0.28 3.11 16.35
C GLU A 106 0.29 2.05 17.47
N PRO A 107 -0.85 1.59 18.02
CA PRO A 107 -0.82 0.59 19.11
C PRO A 107 -0.37 -0.81 18.69
N TYR A 108 -0.22 -1.07 17.39
CA TYR A 108 0.09 -2.40 16.83
C TYR A 108 1.46 -2.48 16.16
N VAL A 109 2.09 -1.35 15.83
CA VAL A 109 3.33 -1.33 15.03
C VAL A 109 4.51 -1.93 15.79
N CYS A 110 5.24 -2.85 15.16
CA CYS A 110 6.54 -3.31 15.65
C CYS A 110 7.42 -3.87 14.52
N ASP A 111 8.69 -4.11 14.84
CA ASP A 111 9.56 -4.94 13.99
C ASP A 111 9.13 -6.41 14.08
N THR A 112 8.18 -6.75 13.22
CA THR A 112 7.67 -8.12 13.07
C THR A 112 8.74 -9.13 12.64
N SER A 113 9.79 -8.69 11.92
CA SER A 113 10.90 -9.56 11.52
C SER A 113 11.72 -9.98 12.74
N ALA A 114 12.07 -9.02 13.60
CA ALA A 114 12.75 -9.29 14.86
C ALA A 114 11.89 -10.15 15.79
N PHE A 115 10.59 -9.86 15.87
CA PHE A 115 9.63 -10.64 16.67
C PHE A 115 9.58 -12.11 16.21
N LEU A 116 9.39 -12.36 14.92
CA LEU A 116 9.32 -13.71 14.35
C LEU A 116 10.66 -14.45 14.50
N HIS A 117 11.78 -13.75 14.29
CA HIS A 117 13.12 -14.33 14.48
C HIS A 117 13.37 -14.77 15.92
N GLN A 118 12.96 -13.97 16.89
CA GLN A 118 13.08 -14.34 18.30
C GLN A 118 12.15 -15.52 18.64
N ALA A 119 10.93 -15.53 18.13
CA ALA A 119 10.00 -16.64 18.32
C ALA A 119 10.56 -17.97 17.78
N LEU A 120 11.24 -17.94 16.62
CA LEU A 120 11.95 -19.10 16.08
C LEU A 120 13.08 -19.58 17.00
N LYS A 121 13.91 -18.66 17.51
CA LYS A 121 14.98 -18.98 18.48
C LYS A 121 14.45 -19.60 19.76
N ASP A 122 13.30 -19.14 20.23
CA ASP A 122 12.63 -19.63 21.43
C ASP A 122 11.89 -20.96 21.21
N GLY A 123 12.00 -21.56 20.01
CA GLY A 123 11.35 -22.82 19.65
C GLY A 123 9.82 -22.72 19.55
N LYS A 124 9.27 -21.52 19.27
CA LYS A 124 7.84 -21.34 19.07
C LYS A 124 7.41 -21.90 17.72
N LYS A 125 6.16 -22.38 17.65
CA LYS A 125 5.53 -22.78 16.39
C LYS A 125 4.94 -21.55 15.69
N ILE A 126 5.22 -21.44 14.40
CA ILE A 126 4.70 -20.38 13.54
C ILE A 126 3.86 -21.03 12.45
N LEU A 127 2.63 -20.54 12.30
CA LEU A 127 1.75 -20.89 11.19
C LEU A 127 1.71 -19.72 10.22
N LEU A 128 1.99 -19.97 8.95
CA LEU A 128 1.87 -18.98 7.88
C LEU A 128 0.54 -19.20 7.17
N GLU A 129 -0.35 -18.22 7.26
CA GLU A 129 -1.61 -18.20 6.53
C GLU A 129 -1.38 -17.52 5.17
N GLY A 130 -1.36 -18.32 4.11
CA GLY A 130 -1.29 -17.80 2.74
C GLY A 130 -2.61 -17.21 2.30
N GLN A 131 -2.56 -16.12 1.52
CA GLN A 131 -3.73 -15.55 0.86
C GLN A 131 -3.76 -15.98 -0.61
N LEU A 132 -4.97 -16.24 -1.12
CA LEU A 132 -5.21 -16.76 -2.48
C LEU A 132 -4.63 -18.17 -2.72
N GLY A 133 -4.73 -18.66 -3.96
CA GLY A 133 -4.20 -19.96 -4.39
C GLY A 133 -3.00 -19.79 -5.32
N SER A 134 -2.20 -20.85 -5.49
CA SER A 134 -0.97 -20.82 -6.30
C SER A 134 -1.18 -20.43 -7.75
N LEU A 135 -2.35 -20.69 -8.34
CA LEU A 135 -2.73 -20.26 -9.70
C LEU A 135 -3.09 -18.77 -9.82
N LYS A 136 -2.86 -17.98 -8.77
CA LYS A 136 -3.00 -16.52 -8.78
C LYS A 136 -1.69 -15.82 -8.43
N ASP A 137 -0.59 -16.58 -8.41
CA ASP A 137 0.75 -16.05 -8.27
C ASP A 137 1.11 -15.19 -9.51
N THR A 138 1.89 -14.13 -9.32
CA THR A 138 2.22 -13.20 -10.40
C THR A 138 3.22 -13.77 -11.41
N ASP A 139 3.96 -14.80 -11.02
CA ASP A 139 5.04 -15.40 -11.81
C ASP A 139 4.68 -16.82 -12.29
N HIS A 140 3.92 -17.55 -11.48
CA HIS A 140 3.60 -18.97 -11.70
C HIS A 140 2.09 -19.26 -11.85
N GLY A 141 1.25 -18.24 -11.79
CA GLY A 141 -0.21 -18.33 -11.87
C GLY A 141 -0.77 -18.60 -13.25
#